data_AF-A0A2P4NRM7-F1
#
_entry.id   AF-A0A2P4NRM7-F1
#
_cell.length_a   1.000
_cell.length_b   1.000
_cell.length_c   1.000
_cell.angle_alpha   90.00
_cell.angle_beta   90.00
_cell.angle_gamma   90.00
#
_symmetry.space_group_name_H-M   'P 1'
#
loop_
_entity.id
_entity.type
_entity.pdbx_description
1 polymer ?
#
loop_
_entity_poly.entity_id
_entity_poly.type
_entity_poly.pdbx_seq_one_letter_code
_entity_poly.pdbx_strand_id
1 'polypeptide(L)' 'MSAAAPHSSDELADAPVFDLECIYDDPENPTELTVFSPKSEELTTSWITVDRGSAVSLDDIA' A
#
# COMPACT_ATOMS: atom_id res chain seq x y z
N MET A 1 3.32 -2.60 27.00
CA MET A 1 2.56 -2.82 25.76
C MET A 1 1.48 -1.74 25.72
N SER A 2 1.59 -0.76 24.83
CA SER A 2 0.55 0.27 24.67
C SER A 2 -0.59 -0.34 23.87
N ALA A 3 -1.76 -0.48 24.49
CA ALA A 3 -2.98 -0.81 23.77
C ALA A 3 -3.40 0.42 22.96
N ALA A 4 -3.67 0.23 21.66
CA ALA A 4 -4.32 1.25 20.85
C ALA A 4 -5.69 1.58 21.48
N ALA A 5 -6.00 2.86 21.65
CA ALA A 5 -7.31 3.28 22.14
C ALA A 5 -8.41 2.80 21.17
N PRO A 6 -9.57 2.35 21.67
CA PRO A 6 -10.67 1.96 20.79
C PRO A 6 -11.13 3.19 20.00
N HIS A 7 -11.00 3.14 18.68
CA HIS A 7 -11.56 4.16 17.80
C HIS A 7 -13.09 4.09 17.88
N SER A 8 -13.73 5.25 18.08
CA SER A 8 -15.18 5.39 18.10
C SER A 8 -15.74 4.98 16.74
N SER A 9 -16.80 4.15 16.69
CA SER A 9 -17.42 3.76 15.41
C SER A 9 -17.93 4.96 14.59
N ASP A 10 -18.23 6.09 15.25
CA ASP A 10 -18.59 7.37 14.62
C ASP A 10 -17.43 8.02 13.82
N GLU A 11 -16.17 7.84 14.22
CA GLU A 11 -15.02 8.43 13.49
C GLU A 11 -14.75 7.73 12.15
N LEU A 12 -15.13 6.46 12.03
CA LEU A 12 -15.02 5.70 10.78
C LEU A 12 -16.16 6.03 9.80
N ALA A 13 -17.25 6.65 10.26
CA ALA A 13 -18.40 6.97 9.42
C ALA A 13 -18.13 8.14 8.45
N ASP A 14 -17.21 9.03 8.81
CA ASP A 14 -16.75 10.14 7.94
C ASP A 14 -15.52 9.77 7.10
N ALA A 15 -14.92 8.59 7.37
CA ALA A 15 -13.74 8.14 6.64
C ALA A 15 -14.09 7.74 5.20
N PRO A 16 -13.19 8.01 4.23
CA PRO A 16 -13.37 7.55 2.87
C PRO A 16 -13.47 6.02 2.81
N VAL A 17 -14.47 5.52 2.08
CA VAL A 17 -14.64 4.08 1.83
C VAL A 17 -13.71 3.68 0.68
N PHE A 18 -12.80 2.77 0.96
CA PHE A 18 -11.93 2.16 -0.03
C PHE A 18 -12.41 0.74 -0.33
N ASP A 19 -12.59 0.41 -1.61
CA ASP A 19 -12.78 -0.97 -2.04
C ASP A 19 -11.44 -1.70 -1.94
N LEU A 20 -11.09 -2.17 -0.75
CA LEU A 20 -9.89 -2.96 -0.48
C LEU A 20 -10.28 -4.41 -0.20
N GLU A 21 -9.45 -5.33 -0.66
CA GLU A 21 -9.54 -6.75 -0.37
C GLU A 21 -8.36 -7.18 0.51
N CYS A 22 -8.51 -8.32 1.18
CA CYS A 22 -7.45 -8.91 1.98
C CYS A 22 -7.32 -10.41 1.73
N ILE A 23 -6.08 -10.90 1.84
CA ILE A 23 -5.75 -12.32 1.83
C ILE A 23 -4.97 -12.62 3.11
N TYR A 24 -5.34 -13.71 3.77
CA TYR A 24 -4.69 -14.24 4.95
C TYR A 24 -3.57 -15.21 4.55
N ASP A 25 -2.51 -15.28 5.37
CA ASP A 25 -1.47 -16.29 5.23
C ASP A 25 -1.98 -17.71 5.50
N ASP A 26 -2.81 -17.88 6.54
CA ASP A 26 -3.46 -19.13 6.93
C ASP A 26 -4.96 -18.87 7.19
N PRO A 27 -5.90 -19.61 6.58
CA PRO A 27 -7.33 -19.41 6.79
C PRO A 27 -7.86 -19.90 8.15
N GLU A 28 -7.17 -20.85 8.80
CA GLU A 28 -7.59 -21.43 10.09
C GLU A 28 -6.94 -20.72 11.27
N ASN A 29 -5.69 -20.26 11.12
CA ASN A 29 -4.97 -19.54 12.18
C ASN A 29 -4.00 -18.48 11.62
N PRO A 30 -4.52 -17.36 11.09
CA PRO A 30 -3.71 -16.34 10.42
C PRO A 30 -2.76 -15.64 11.37
N THR A 31 -1.52 -15.46 10.94
CA THR A 31 -0.52 -14.62 11.64
C THR A 31 -0.25 -13.31 10.91
N GLU A 32 -0.52 -13.27 9.60
CA GLU A 32 -0.31 -12.13 8.73
C GLU A 32 -1.50 -11.95 7.77
N LEU A 33 -1.72 -10.72 7.30
CA LEU A 33 -2.69 -10.45 6.24
C LEU A 33 -2.13 -9.41 5.26
N THR A 34 -2.45 -9.58 3.99
CA THR A 34 -2.10 -8.65 2.92
C THR A 34 -3.34 -7.89 2.49
N VAL A 35 -3.30 -6.56 2.54
CA VAL A 35 -4.37 -5.68 2.04
C VAL A 35 -3.98 -5.13 0.67
N PHE A 36 -4.90 -5.17 -0.29
CA PHE A 36 -4.67 -4.69 -1.66
C PHE A 36 -5.95 -4.10 -2.26
N SER A 37 -5.82 -3.28 -3.30
CA SER A 37 -6.99 -2.82 -4.08
C SER A 37 -7.24 -3.80 -5.24
N PRO A 38 -8.44 -4.41 -5.36
CA PRO A 38 -8.77 -5.33 -6.45
C PRO A 38 -8.94 -4.62 -7.79
N LYS A 39 -9.15 -3.29 -7.78
CA LYS A 39 -9.28 -2.45 -8.98
C LYS A 39 -7.93 -1.94 -9.49
N SER A 40 -6.87 -2.08 -8.70
CA SER A 40 -5.51 -1.77 -9.14
C SER A 40 -4.98 -2.93 -9.97
N GLU A 41 -5.34 -2.97 -11.27
CA GLU A 41 -4.52 -3.69 -12.27
C GLU A 41 -3.07 -3.15 -12.30
N GLU A 42 -2.86 -1.95 -11.74
CA GLU A 42 -1.57 -1.32 -11.54
C GLU A 42 -1.10 -1.48 -10.08
N LEU A 43 -0.55 -2.64 -9.74
CA LEU A 43 0.52 -2.66 -8.74
C LEU A 43 1.66 -1.82 -9.33
N THR A 44 1.74 -0.56 -8.89
CA THR A 44 2.41 0.58 -9.55
C THR A 44 3.95 0.53 -9.51
N THR A 45 4.54 -0.67 -9.60
CA THR A 45 5.95 -0.83 -9.92
C THR A 45 6.07 -1.34 -11.34
N SER A 46 6.00 -0.40 -12.28
CA SER A 46 6.34 -0.67 -13.68
C SER A 46 7.85 -0.55 -13.83
N TRP A 47 8.50 -1.68 -14.11
CA TRP A 47 9.90 -1.69 -14.48
C TRP A 47 10.05 -1.08 -15.87
N ILE A 48 10.71 0.07 -15.95
CA ILE A 48 11.10 0.69 -17.22
C ILE A 48 12.59 0.44 -17.47
N THR A 49 12.93 0.12 -18.72
CA THR A 49 14.33 0.08 -19.16
C THR A 49 14.67 1.42 -19.80
N VAL A 50 15.75 2.06 -19.36
CA VAL A 50 16.20 3.36 -19.87
C VAL A 50 17.67 3.26 -20.27
N ASP A 51 18.04 3.95 -21.36
CA ASP A 51 19.43 4.03 -21.81
C ASP A 51 20.29 4.81 -20.81
N ARG A 52 21.43 4.23 -20.42
CA ARG A 52 22.34 4.85 -19.45
C ARG A 52 22.94 6.16 -19.95
N GLY A 53 23.11 6.34 -21.26
CA GLY A 53 23.60 7.58 -21.86
C GLY A 53 22.63 8.75 -21.72
N SER A 54 21.37 8.48 -21.36
CA SER A 54 20.35 9.50 -21.08
C SER A 54 20.37 10.00 -19.62
N ALA A 55 21.22 9.43 -18.77
CA ALA A 55 21.29 9.81 -17.36
C ALA A 55 21.94 11.19 -17.17
N VAL A 56 21.40 11.98 -16.23
CA VAL A 56 21.96 13.27 -15.79
C VAL A 56 22.45 13.13 -14.35
N SER A 57 23.60 13.73 -14.02
CA SER A 57 24.10 13.72 -12.64
C SER A 57 23.20 14.55 -11.74
N LEU A 58 22.88 14.03 -10.55
CA LEU A 58 22.13 14.80 -9.55
C LEU A 58 22.96 15.95 -8.99
N ASP A 59 24.28 15.85 -9.02
CA ASP A 59 25.19 16.94 -8.61
C ASP A 59 25.13 18.16 -9.58
N ASP A 60 24.62 17.97 -10.79
CA ASP A 60 24.48 19.01 -11.82
C ASP A 60 23.11 19.73 -11.76
N ILE A 61 22.16 19.21 -10.97
CA ILE A 61 20.81 19.76 -10.79
C ILE A 61 20.79 20.55 -9.48
N ALA A 62 21.27 21.80 -9.54
CA ALA A 62 21.25 22.78 -8.46
C ALA A 62 19.95 23.59 -8.40
#